data_AF-A0A497HJU5-F1
#
_entry.id   AF-A0A497HJU5-F1
#
_cell.length_a   1.000
_cell.length_b   1.000
_cell.length_c   1.000
_cell.angle_alpha   90.00
_cell.angle_beta   90.00
_cell.angle_gamma   90.00
#
_symmetry.space_group_name_H-M   'P 1'
#
loop_
_entity.id
_entity.type
_entity.pdbx_description
1 polymer ?
#
loop_
_entity_poly.entity_id
_entity_poly.type
_entity_poly.pdbx_seq_one_letter_code
_entity_poly.pdbx_strand_id
1 'polypeptide(L)'
;MDNKAQVGIGTLIIFIAMILVAAIGASVIVQTSAKMQQQAMVTGEQTIKEISTKLKVMSVVGFSNTTDKINKLIVVVQLASGSGEISLEDITLTYQSKDIYITGIKYNSSAEDNNSIPDFYKRVIKGDSDDFLEAGEIVELHFWIEDSLPHPLDPDTRFELILIPRYGTQSIIRATTPGVFKYSYVPLV
;
A
#
# COMPACT_ATOMS: atom_id res chain seq x y z
N MET A 1 14.15 67.42 -42.01
CA MET A 1 13.28 66.28 -42.44
C MET A 1 13.42 65.09 -41.48
N ASP A 2 13.94 65.35 -40.27
CA ASP A 2 14.53 64.33 -39.39
C ASP A 2 13.51 63.68 -38.45
N ASN A 3 12.41 64.37 -38.14
CA ASN A 3 11.35 63.84 -37.29
C ASN A 3 10.66 62.59 -37.88
N LYS A 4 10.61 62.42 -39.20
CA LYS A 4 10.03 61.22 -39.82
C LYS A 4 10.96 60.00 -39.74
N ALA A 5 12.27 60.20 -39.92
CA ALA A 5 13.27 59.16 -39.76
C ALA A 5 13.39 58.69 -38.30
N GLN A 6 13.30 59.63 -37.35
CA GLN A 6 13.34 59.35 -35.92
C GLN A 6 12.13 58.55 -35.43
N VAL A 7 10.92 58.85 -35.93
CA VAL A 7 9.70 58.08 -35.61
C VAL A 7 9.78 56.64 -36.14
N GLY A 8 10.34 56.44 -37.33
CA GLY A 8 10.53 55.10 -37.94
C GLY A 8 11.51 54.21 -37.16
N ILE A 9 12.59 54.79 -36.64
CA ILE A 9 13.54 54.07 -35.78
C ILE A 9 12.86 53.66 -34.45
N GLY A 10 12.05 54.55 -33.86
CA GLY A 10 11.29 54.24 -32.64
C GLY A 10 10.29 53.09 -32.81
N THR A 11 9.63 53.00 -33.97
CA THR A 11 8.69 51.90 -34.26
C THR A 11 9.40 50.56 -34.46
N LEU A 12 10.56 50.55 -35.13
CA LEU A 12 11.38 49.34 -35.29
C LEU A 12 11.89 48.79 -33.95
N ILE A 13 12.30 49.67 -33.03
CA ILE A 13 12.75 49.26 -31.69
C ILE A 13 11.62 48.57 -30.91
N ILE A 14 10.42 49.15 -30.91
CA ILE A 14 9.26 48.57 -30.22
C ILE A 14 8.85 47.24 -30.86
N PHE A 15 8.93 47.14 -32.19
CA PHE A 15 8.61 45.92 -32.91
C PHE A 15 9.52 44.76 -32.49
N ILE A 16 10.84 45.01 -32.44
CA ILE A 16 11.82 44.01 -31.99
C ILE A 16 11.60 43.66 -30.51
N ALA A 17 11.36 44.67 -29.65
CA ALA A 17 11.11 44.45 -28.24
C ALA A 17 9.86 43.56 -28.00
N MET A 18 8.77 43.81 -28.74
CA MET A 18 7.55 43.02 -28.64
C MET A 18 7.77 41.56 -29.06
N ILE A 19 8.55 41.33 -30.13
CA ILE A 19 8.90 39.98 -30.57
C ILE A 19 9.71 39.24 -29.51
N LEU A 20 10.68 39.90 -28.86
CA LEU A 20 11.47 39.29 -27.79
C LEU A 20 10.61 38.93 -26.57
N VAL A 21 9.71 39.83 -26.15
CA VAL A 21 8.77 39.56 -25.04
C VAL A 21 7.82 38.41 -25.40
N ALA A 22 7.28 38.38 -26.62
CA ALA A 22 6.42 37.31 -27.09
C ALA A 22 7.15 35.95 -27.14
N ALA A 23 8.41 35.92 -27.57
CA ALA A 23 9.22 34.71 -27.61
C ALA A 23 9.47 34.14 -26.21
N ILE A 24 9.80 34.99 -25.22
CA ILE A 24 9.98 34.58 -23.83
C ILE A 24 8.64 34.09 -23.24
N GLY A 25 7.54 34.81 -23.51
CA GLY A 25 6.20 34.42 -23.08
C GLY A 25 5.78 33.04 -23.61
N ALA A 26 6.00 32.79 -24.90
CA ALA A 26 5.73 31.48 -25.52
C ALA A 26 6.56 30.36 -24.87
N SER A 27 7.85 30.61 -24.61
CA SER A 27 8.72 29.64 -23.93
C SER A 27 8.20 29.26 -22.55
N VAL A 28 7.73 30.23 -21.75
CA VAL A 28 7.17 29.98 -20.41
C VAL A 28 5.84 29.22 -20.50
N ILE A 29 4.98 29.54 -21.47
CA ILE A 29 3.71 28.83 -21.69
C ILE A 29 3.96 27.37 -22.05
N VAL A 30 4.92 27.10 -22.95
CA VAL A 30 5.30 25.74 -23.34
C VAL A 30 5.87 24.97 -22.15
N GLN A 31 6.79 25.58 -21.40
CA GLN A 31 7.39 24.93 -20.22
C GLN A 31 6.34 24.61 -19.14
N THR A 32 5.41 25.54 -18.90
CA THR A 32 4.32 25.34 -17.94
C THR A 32 3.37 24.24 -18.43
N SER A 33 3.02 24.24 -19.71
CA SER A 33 2.17 23.21 -20.32
C SER A 33 2.81 21.83 -20.23
N ALA A 34 4.12 21.72 -20.49
CA ALA A 34 4.87 20.48 -20.37
C ALA A 34 4.89 19.96 -18.92
N LYS A 35 5.13 20.85 -17.94
CA LYS A 35 5.09 20.49 -16.51
C LYS A 35 3.69 20.03 -16.08
N MET A 36 2.64 20.71 -16.54
CA MET A 36 1.25 20.31 -16.26
C MET A 36 0.91 18.95 -16.88
N GLN A 37 1.38 18.68 -18.10
CA GLN A 37 1.20 17.38 -18.76
C GLN A 37 1.92 16.26 -17.99
N GLN A 38 3.18 16.48 -17.58
CA GLN A 38 3.92 15.52 -16.76
C GLN A 38 3.22 15.26 -15.43
N GLN A 39 2.78 16.31 -14.74
CA GLN A 39 2.06 16.18 -13.48
C GLN A 39 0.74 15.43 -13.67
N ALA A 40 -0.01 15.72 -14.75
CA ALA A 40 -1.26 15.04 -15.07
C ALA A 40 -1.04 13.54 -15.36
N MET A 41 0.04 13.18 -16.07
CA MET A 41 0.41 11.79 -16.30
C MET A 41 0.73 11.06 -14.99
N VAL A 42 1.60 11.64 -14.16
CA VAL A 42 1.99 11.03 -12.86
C VAL A 42 0.78 10.86 -11.94
N THR A 43 -0.07 11.89 -11.81
CA THR A 43 -1.29 11.80 -10.99
C THR A 43 -2.29 10.81 -11.57
N GLY A 44 -2.39 10.71 -12.90
CA GLY A 44 -3.20 9.69 -13.57
C GLY A 44 -2.72 8.28 -13.24
N GLU A 45 -1.43 8.00 -13.37
CA GLU A 45 -0.83 6.71 -13.02
C GLU A 45 -1.00 6.36 -11.54
N GLN A 46 -0.77 7.32 -10.64
CA GLN A 46 -1.00 7.13 -9.20
C GLN A 46 -2.46 6.84 -8.89
N THR A 47 -3.39 7.53 -9.55
CA THR A 47 -4.84 7.30 -9.37
C THR A 47 -5.23 5.92 -9.86
N ILE A 48 -4.70 5.48 -11.02
CA ILE A 48 -4.95 4.12 -11.53
C ILE A 48 -4.44 3.09 -10.54
N LYS A 49 -3.21 3.25 -10.03
CA LYS A 49 -2.65 2.36 -9.00
C LYS A 49 -3.52 2.35 -7.74
N GLU A 50 -3.98 3.51 -7.27
CA GLU A 50 -4.80 3.63 -6.06
C GLU A 50 -6.16 2.93 -6.18
N ILE A 51 -6.80 2.99 -7.35
CA ILE A 51 -8.14 2.38 -7.52
C ILE A 51 -8.08 0.92 -7.97
N SER A 52 -7.02 0.52 -8.69
CA SER A 52 -6.91 -0.85 -9.22
C SER A 52 -6.25 -1.81 -8.23
N THR A 53 -5.48 -1.26 -7.27
CA THR A 53 -4.76 -2.06 -6.29
C THR A 53 -5.68 -2.49 -5.16
N LYS A 54 -5.85 -3.81 -5.04
CA LYS A 54 -6.67 -4.42 -4.01
C LYS A 54 -6.07 -5.74 -3.57
N LEU A 55 -5.76 -5.82 -2.28
CA LEU A 55 -5.47 -7.10 -1.63
C LEU A 55 -6.77 -7.89 -1.48
N LYS A 56 -6.72 -9.16 -1.82
CA LYS A 56 -7.84 -10.10 -1.63
C LYS A 56 -7.40 -11.17 -0.64
N VAL A 57 -8.13 -11.23 0.46
CA VAL A 57 -7.96 -12.28 1.47
C VAL A 57 -8.75 -13.51 1.00
N MET A 58 -8.08 -14.66 0.91
CA MET A 58 -8.69 -15.92 0.48
C MET A 58 -9.19 -16.75 1.66
N SER A 59 -8.37 -16.88 2.70
CA SER A 59 -8.69 -17.68 3.87
C SER A 59 -7.90 -17.21 5.08
N VAL A 60 -8.45 -17.46 6.26
CA VAL A 60 -7.78 -17.15 7.52
C VAL A 60 -7.79 -18.39 8.40
N VAL A 61 -6.59 -18.76 8.88
CA VAL A 61 -6.37 -19.94 9.69
C VAL A 61 -5.69 -19.52 10.99
N GLY A 62 -6.27 -19.91 12.12
CA GLY A 62 -5.62 -19.78 13.41
C GLY A 62 -4.72 -20.98 13.70
N PHE A 63 -3.54 -20.73 14.26
CA PHE A 63 -2.65 -21.74 14.80
C PHE A 63 -2.66 -21.73 16.33
N SER A 64 -2.86 -22.90 16.91
CA SER A 64 -2.87 -23.16 18.35
C SER A 64 -1.77 -24.15 18.73
N ASN A 65 -0.92 -23.78 19.69
CA ASN A 65 0.15 -24.65 20.20
C ASN A 65 -0.41 -25.70 21.19
N THR A 66 -1.29 -25.28 22.11
CA THR A 66 -1.83 -26.13 23.18
C THR A 66 -3.29 -26.53 22.98
N THR A 67 -3.92 -26.19 21.85
CA THR A 67 -5.34 -26.47 21.55
C THR A 67 -6.35 -25.75 22.47
N ASP A 68 -5.89 -24.83 23.31
CA ASP A 68 -6.77 -24.03 24.19
C ASP A 68 -6.96 -22.59 23.70
N LYS A 69 -5.97 -22.05 22.97
CA LYS A 69 -5.96 -20.66 22.49
C LYS A 69 -5.23 -20.54 21.16
N ILE A 70 -5.57 -19.52 20.36
CA ILE A 70 -4.87 -19.24 19.10
C ILE A 70 -3.75 -18.24 19.37
N ASN A 71 -2.50 -18.66 19.12
CA ASN A 71 -1.30 -17.84 19.30
C ASN A 71 -0.86 -17.14 18.01
N LYS A 72 -1.24 -17.67 16.84
CA LYS A 72 -0.84 -17.13 15.54
C LYS A 72 -2.00 -17.12 14.56
N LEU A 73 -2.05 -16.07 13.76
CA LEU A 73 -2.96 -15.96 12.62
C LEU A 73 -2.18 -16.14 11.32
N ILE A 74 -2.70 -16.98 10.45
CA ILE A 74 -2.20 -17.24 9.11
C ILE A 74 -3.25 -16.73 8.14
N VAL A 75 -2.90 -15.73 7.34
CA VAL A 75 -3.80 -15.07 6.39
C VAL A 75 -3.29 -15.35 4.99
N VAL A 76 -4.08 -16.06 4.19
CA VAL A 76 -3.75 -16.28 2.78
C VAL A 76 -4.25 -15.08 2.00
N VAL A 77 -3.34 -14.37 1.34
CA VAL A 77 -3.64 -13.20 0.53
C VAL A 77 -3.13 -13.37 -0.90
N GLN A 78 -3.84 -12.74 -1.82
CA GLN A 78 -3.45 -12.60 -3.22
C GLN A 78 -3.83 -11.21 -3.71
N LEU A 79 -3.22 -10.73 -4.79
CA LEU A 79 -3.69 -9.53 -5.45
C LEU A 79 -4.92 -9.78 -6.32
N ALA A 80 -5.79 -8.78 -6.41
CA ALA A 80 -6.89 -8.80 -7.37
C ALA A 80 -6.35 -8.65 -8.81
N SER A 81 -7.09 -9.17 -9.78
CA SER A 81 -6.75 -9.00 -11.19
C SER A 81 -6.73 -7.51 -11.56
N GLY A 82 -5.66 -7.05 -12.20
CA GLY A 82 -5.48 -5.64 -12.57
C GLY A 82 -4.87 -4.76 -11.49
N SER A 83 -4.54 -5.31 -10.32
CA SER A 83 -3.69 -4.63 -9.34
C SER A 83 -2.24 -4.56 -9.84
N GLY A 84 -1.56 -3.46 -9.50
CA GLY A 84 -0.11 -3.39 -9.66
C GLY A 84 0.60 -4.23 -8.59
N GLU A 85 1.90 -4.43 -8.77
CA GLU A 85 2.78 -4.99 -7.74
C GLU A 85 2.71 -4.14 -6.45
N ILE A 86 2.83 -4.80 -5.29
CA ILE A 86 2.91 -4.12 -3.99
C ILE A 86 4.10 -4.71 -3.22
N SER A 87 4.96 -3.85 -2.66
CA SER A 87 5.97 -4.31 -1.70
C SER A 87 5.33 -4.69 -0.37
N LEU A 88 5.70 -5.84 0.18
CA LEU A 88 5.23 -6.30 1.48
C LEU A 88 5.70 -5.40 2.63
N GLU A 89 6.83 -4.70 2.48
CA GLU A 89 7.32 -3.70 3.44
C GLU A 89 6.39 -2.48 3.55
N ASP A 90 5.68 -2.17 2.47
CA ASP A 90 4.73 -1.08 2.37
C ASP A 90 3.31 -1.48 2.84
N ILE A 91 3.14 -2.73 3.31
CA ILE A 91 1.90 -3.21 3.91
C ILE A 91 2.01 -3.12 5.43
N THR A 92 1.04 -2.48 6.05
CA THR A 92 0.88 -2.43 7.51
C THR A 92 -0.34 -3.21 7.92
N LEU A 93 -0.22 -3.95 9.01
CA LEU A 93 -1.29 -4.73 9.60
C LEU A 93 -1.72 -4.14 10.95
N THR A 94 -3.03 -4.17 11.20
CA THR A 94 -3.65 -3.72 12.44
C THR A 94 -4.55 -4.84 12.95
N TYR A 95 -4.37 -5.19 14.21
CA TYR A 95 -5.08 -6.26 14.89
C TYR A 95 -5.88 -5.70 16.07
N GLN A 96 -7.14 -6.12 16.16
CA GLN A 96 -8.03 -5.76 17.25
C GLN A 96 -8.77 -6.99 17.77
N SER A 97 -8.81 -7.15 19.10
CA SER A 97 -9.60 -8.20 19.75
C SER A 97 -10.01 -7.75 21.15
N LYS A 98 -11.31 -7.80 21.46
CA LYS A 98 -11.88 -7.28 22.74
C LYS A 98 -11.31 -5.88 23.06
N ASP A 99 -10.50 -5.75 24.11
CA ASP A 99 -9.87 -4.51 24.59
C ASP A 99 -8.44 -4.30 24.06
N ILE A 100 -7.94 -5.22 23.24
CA ILE A 100 -6.59 -5.18 22.65
C ILE A 100 -6.67 -4.53 21.28
N TYR A 101 -5.81 -3.53 21.05
CA TYR A 101 -5.67 -2.85 19.78
C TYR A 101 -4.19 -2.63 19.48
N ILE A 102 -3.68 -3.29 18.45
CA ILE A 102 -2.28 -3.24 18.01
C ILE A 102 -2.27 -2.73 16.56
N THR A 103 -1.48 -1.70 16.29
CA THR A 103 -1.37 -1.06 14.96
C THR A 103 0.09 -0.94 14.58
N GLY A 104 0.35 -0.78 13.27
CA GLY A 104 1.72 -0.56 12.80
C GLY A 104 2.54 -1.84 12.75
N ILE A 105 1.90 -3.00 12.65
CA ILE A 105 2.56 -4.30 12.53
C ILE A 105 3.17 -4.34 11.12
N LYS A 106 4.50 -4.47 11.04
CA LYS A 106 5.25 -4.39 9.79
C LYS A 106 5.72 -5.76 9.33
N TYR A 107 6.09 -5.82 8.06
CA TYR A 107 6.75 -6.97 7.50
C TYR A 107 8.15 -7.17 8.11
N ASN A 108 8.44 -8.40 8.50
CA ASN A 108 9.76 -8.89 8.87
C ASN A 108 10.12 -10.06 7.94
N SER A 109 11.29 -10.00 7.33
CA SER A 109 11.80 -11.04 6.43
C SER A 109 12.29 -12.29 7.18
N SER A 110 12.49 -12.19 8.50
CA SER A 110 12.76 -13.33 9.38
C SER A 110 11.46 -14.03 9.79
N ALA A 111 11.43 -15.35 9.66
CA ALA A 111 10.34 -16.18 10.21
C ALA A 111 10.45 -16.39 11.73
N GLU A 112 11.60 -16.00 12.32
CA GLU A 112 11.83 -16.07 13.77
C GLU A 112 11.35 -14.79 14.45
N ASP A 113 10.53 -14.99 15.48
CA ASP A 113 10.08 -13.97 16.43
C ASP A 113 11.24 -13.65 17.41
N ASN A 114 12.22 -12.89 16.91
CA ASN A 114 13.45 -12.56 17.63
C ASN A 114 13.46 -11.12 18.15
N ASN A 115 12.35 -10.40 18.04
CA ASN A 115 12.24 -9.04 18.50
C ASN A 115 10.97 -8.90 19.34
N SER A 116 10.99 -8.05 20.37
CA SER A 116 9.77 -7.70 21.11
C SER A 116 9.05 -6.55 20.40
N ILE A 117 8.76 -6.73 19.11
CA ILE A 117 7.95 -5.81 18.30
C ILE A 117 6.92 -6.63 17.53
N PRO A 118 5.65 -6.21 17.46
CA PRO A 118 4.66 -6.90 16.65
C PRO A 118 5.05 -6.85 15.17
N ASP A 119 5.31 -8.00 14.58
CA ASP A 119 5.63 -8.14 13.16
C ASP A 119 4.89 -9.31 12.50
N PHE A 120 4.91 -9.34 11.17
CA PHE A 120 4.43 -10.48 10.40
C PHE A 120 5.49 -10.86 9.36
N TYR A 121 5.60 -12.15 9.08
CA TYR A 121 6.43 -12.66 7.99
C TYR A 121 5.57 -13.30 6.92
N LYS A 122 6.15 -13.46 5.74
CA LYS A 122 5.48 -14.12 4.61
C LYS A 122 5.94 -15.57 4.49
N ARG A 123 5.08 -16.41 3.94
CA ARG A 123 5.44 -17.68 3.34
C ARG A 123 4.81 -17.75 1.96
N VAL A 124 5.61 -18.02 0.94
CA VAL A 124 5.12 -18.09 -0.43
C VAL A 124 4.48 -19.45 -0.65
N ILE A 125 3.21 -19.47 -1.06
CA ILE A 125 2.54 -20.68 -1.56
C ILE A 125 2.81 -20.83 -3.05
N LYS A 126 2.66 -19.72 -3.79
CA LYS A 126 2.77 -19.68 -5.24
C LYS A 126 3.27 -18.31 -5.67
N GLY A 127 4.39 -18.29 -6.38
CA GLY A 127 5.05 -17.05 -6.78
C GLY A 127 6.55 -17.25 -6.77
N ASP A 128 7.28 -16.15 -6.85
CA ASP A 128 8.70 -16.14 -6.55
C ASP A 128 8.95 -15.89 -5.05
N SER A 129 10.21 -15.73 -4.65
CA SER A 129 10.58 -15.53 -3.23
C SER A 129 10.86 -14.07 -2.88
N ASP A 130 10.60 -13.14 -3.81
CA ASP A 130 10.89 -11.73 -3.62
C ASP A 130 9.87 -11.04 -2.71
N ASP A 131 10.21 -9.87 -2.18
CA ASP A 131 9.38 -9.11 -1.24
C ASP A 131 8.27 -8.29 -1.90
N PHE A 132 8.02 -8.52 -3.18
CA PHE A 132 6.92 -7.95 -3.91
C PHE A 132 5.79 -8.98 -4.00
N LEU A 133 4.57 -8.48 -4.04
CA LEU A 133 3.40 -9.29 -4.32
C LEU A 133 2.91 -8.88 -5.69
N GLU A 134 2.85 -9.85 -6.61
CA GLU A 134 2.41 -9.63 -7.98
C GLU A 134 1.08 -10.31 -8.32
N ALA A 135 0.51 -9.95 -9.47
CA ALA A 135 -0.75 -10.51 -9.93
C ALA A 135 -0.61 -12.01 -10.27
N GLY A 136 -1.31 -12.86 -9.53
CA GLY A 136 -1.28 -14.32 -9.73
C GLY A 136 -0.46 -15.07 -8.67
N GLU A 137 0.20 -14.33 -7.80
CA GLU A 137 0.89 -14.87 -6.63
C GLU A 137 -0.06 -15.01 -5.43
N ILE A 138 0.27 -15.98 -4.59
CA ILE A 138 -0.44 -16.30 -3.36
C ILE A 138 0.60 -16.45 -2.26
N VAL A 139 0.46 -15.61 -1.24
CA VAL A 139 1.32 -15.60 -0.07
C VAL A 139 0.49 -15.78 1.20
N GLU A 140 1.09 -16.45 2.17
CA GLU A 140 0.59 -16.54 3.53
C GLU A 140 1.30 -15.51 4.40
N LEU A 141 0.53 -14.69 5.08
CA LEU A 141 1.03 -13.78 6.09
C LEU A 141 0.86 -14.44 7.45
N HIS A 142 1.97 -14.63 8.15
CA HIS A 142 2.03 -15.24 9.46
C HIS A 142 2.25 -14.14 10.49
N PHE A 143 1.24 -13.91 11.31
CA PHE A 143 1.27 -12.94 12.39
C PHE A 143 1.19 -13.68 13.73
N TRP A 144 2.25 -13.62 14.53
CA TRP A 144 2.23 -14.10 15.89
C TRP A 144 1.49 -13.06 16.75
N ILE A 145 0.47 -13.49 17.49
CA ILE A 145 -0.22 -12.67 18.49
C ILE A 145 0.58 -12.74 19.81
N GLU A 146 1.89 -12.58 19.68
CA GLU A 146 2.87 -12.59 20.74
C GLU A 146 3.88 -11.49 20.42
N ASP A 147 4.28 -10.78 21.46
CA ASP A 147 5.26 -9.72 21.38
C ASP A 147 5.95 -9.63 22.76
N SER A 148 5.46 -8.78 23.66
CA SER A 148 5.98 -8.62 25.03
C SER A 148 5.00 -9.12 26.10
N LEU A 149 3.70 -9.11 25.77
CA LEU A 149 2.63 -9.72 26.54
C LEU A 149 1.81 -10.59 25.58
N PRO A 150 1.72 -11.91 25.81
CA PRO A 150 0.95 -12.80 24.95
C PRO A 150 -0.53 -12.46 25.06
N HIS A 151 -1.17 -12.18 23.92
CA HIS A 151 -2.61 -11.90 23.84
C HIS A 151 -3.33 -12.95 22.99
N PRO A 152 -3.21 -14.24 23.34
CA PRO A 152 -3.77 -15.30 22.52
C PRO A 152 -5.30 -15.19 22.49
N LEU A 153 -5.90 -15.52 21.36
CA LEU A 153 -7.35 -15.50 21.22
C LEU A 153 -7.96 -16.68 21.98
N ASP A 154 -8.83 -16.37 22.93
CA ASP A 154 -9.68 -17.36 23.58
C ASP A 154 -10.75 -17.89 22.60
N PRO A 155 -11.37 -19.05 22.90
CA PRO A 155 -12.57 -19.50 22.20
C PRO A 155 -13.70 -18.46 22.25
N ASP A 156 -14.61 -18.51 21.27
CA ASP A 156 -15.78 -17.62 21.14
C ASP A 156 -15.45 -16.11 21.18
N THR A 157 -14.27 -15.74 20.71
CA THR A 157 -13.80 -14.35 20.68
C THR A 157 -13.82 -13.81 19.26
N ARG A 158 -14.43 -12.63 19.08
CA ARG A 158 -14.40 -11.89 17.83
C ARG A 158 -13.10 -11.08 17.73
N PHE A 159 -12.46 -11.14 16.56
CA PHE A 159 -11.30 -10.32 16.23
C PHE A 159 -11.48 -9.65 14.87
N GLU A 160 -10.73 -8.58 14.68
CA GLU A 160 -10.67 -7.82 13.43
C GLU A 160 -9.20 -7.65 13.03
N LEU A 161 -8.93 -7.91 11.76
CA LEU A 161 -7.61 -7.76 11.16
C LEU A 161 -7.76 -6.84 9.94
N ILE A 162 -6.97 -5.78 9.91
CA ILE A 162 -7.00 -4.78 8.85
C ILE A 162 -5.62 -4.79 8.19
N LEU A 163 -5.59 -5.06 6.89
CA LEU A 163 -4.41 -4.96 6.06
C LEU A 163 -4.49 -3.69 5.24
N ILE A 164 -3.49 -2.83 5.38
CA ILE A 164 -3.43 -1.51 4.78
C ILE A 164 -2.20 -1.49 3.86
N PRO A 165 -2.38 -1.55 2.53
CA PRO A 165 -1.29 -1.29 1.60
C PRO A 165 -1.00 0.21 1.51
N ARG A 166 0.19 0.59 1.04
CA ARG A 166 0.56 2.00 0.79
C ARG A 166 -0.32 2.71 -0.24
N TYR A 167 -0.79 1.98 -1.24
CA TYR A 167 -1.75 2.44 -2.24
C TYR A 167 -2.76 1.34 -2.48
N GLY A 168 -4.03 1.70 -2.66
CA GLY A 168 -5.08 0.73 -2.84
C GLY A 168 -6.10 0.70 -1.71
N THR A 169 -7.03 -0.24 -1.81
CA THR A 169 -8.08 -0.41 -0.80
C THR A 169 -7.61 -1.31 0.34
N GLN A 170 -7.84 -0.88 1.59
CA GLN A 170 -7.63 -1.71 2.77
C GLN A 170 -8.53 -2.95 2.78
N SER A 171 -7.98 -4.06 3.27
CA SER A 171 -8.73 -5.31 3.47
C SER A 171 -9.07 -5.47 4.94
N ILE A 172 -10.37 -5.58 5.24
CA ILE A 172 -10.87 -5.80 6.60
C ILE A 172 -11.36 -7.24 6.70
N ILE A 173 -10.80 -7.98 7.64
CA ILE A 173 -11.19 -9.34 7.99
C ILE A 173 -11.85 -9.27 9.36
N ARG A 174 -13.03 -9.86 9.49
CA ARG A 174 -13.74 -10.02 10.76
C ARG A 174 -14.12 -11.48 10.90
N ALA A 175 -13.63 -12.11 11.96
CA ALA A 175 -13.94 -13.49 12.24
C ALA A 175 -14.12 -13.71 13.75
N THR A 176 -14.74 -14.84 14.07
CA THR A 176 -14.96 -15.27 15.45
C THR A 176 -14.33 -16.64 15.62
N THR A 177 -13.54 -16.81 16.67
CA THR A 177 -12.94 -18.10 17.01
C THR A 177 -14.04 -19.09 17.44
N PRO A 178 -13.95 -20.38 17.07
CA PRO A 178 -14.90 -21.38 17.55
C PRO A 178 -14.78 -21.60 19.06
N GLY A 179 -15.86 -22.05 19.71
CA GLY A 179 -15.89 -22.31 21.15
C GLY A 179 -15.04 -23.49 21.64
N VAL A 180 -14.53 -24.33 20.75
CA VAL A 180 -13.57 -25.40 21.07
C VAL A 180 -12.60 -25.58 19.91
N PHE A 181 -11.30 -25.62 20.19
CA PHE A 181 -10.29 -26.00 19.20
C PHE A 181 -10.09 -27.52 19.29
N LYS A 182 -10.16 -28.22 18.15
CA LYS A 182 -9.92 -29.68 18.08
C LYS A 182 -8.57 -30.03 17.46
N TYR A 183 -8.00 -29.08 16.71
CA TYR A 183 -6.79 -29.27 15.92
C TYR A 183 -5.91 -28.02 16.07
N SER A 184 -4.60 -28.18 15.88
CA SER A 184 -3.65 -27.07 15.93
C SER A 184 -3.89 -26.03 14.84
N TYR A 185 -4.52 -26.40 13.72
CA TYR A 185 -4.93 -25.48 12.67
C TYR A 185 -6.44 -25.40 12.62
N VAL A 186 -6.97 -24.19 12.79
CA VAL A 186 -8.40 -23.93 12.89
C VAL A 186 -8.78 -22.94 11.78
N PRO A 187 -9.59 -23.34 10.79
CA PRO A 187 -10.09 -22.41 9.80
C PRO A 187 -11.07 -21.43 10.46
N LEU A 188 -10.85 -20.14 10.23
CA LEU A 188 -11.64 -19.04 10.79
C LEU A 188 -12.47 -18.32 9.71
N VAL A 189 -11.99 -18.33 8.47
CA VAL A 189 -12.65 -17.83 7.24
C VAL A 189 -12.27 -18.71 6.06
#